data_AF-A0A560RMR2-F1
#
_entry.id   AF-A0A560RMR2-F1
#
_cell.length_a   1.000
_cell.length_b   1.000
_cell.length_c   1.000
_cell.angle_alpha   90.00
_cell.angle_beta   90.00
_cell.angle_gamma   90.00
#
_symmetry.space_group_name_H-M   'P 1'
#
loop_
_entity.id
_entity.type
_entity.pdbx_description
1 polymer ?
#
loop_
_entity_poly.entity_id
_entity_poly.type
_entity_poly.pdbx_seq_one_letter_code
_entity_poly.pdbx_strand_id
1 'polypeptide(L)'
;MQANGVMTPRLNCVNSVSAITRLLRDGFGIGALPPVLVAEELARGELTLLAIDQRPPDLQVVVSWRTGAEWVEEIVALCQHVLAGYARKVGERYIVLSKPSVS
;
A
#
# COMPACT_ATOMS: atom_id res chain seq x y z
N MET A 1 13.88 -16.46 4.47
CA MET A 1 14.19 -15.39 3.49
C MET A 1 15.32 -15.90 2.60
N GLN A 2 15.03 -16.28 1.36
CA GLN A 2 16.07 -16.65 0.40
C GLN A 2 16.57 -15.36 -0.26
N ALA A 3 17.89 -15.11 -0.20
CA ALA A 3 18.48 -13.85 -0.63
C ALA A 3 18.57 -13.69 -2.16
N ASN A 4 18.03 -14.62 -2.96
CA ASN A 4 18.08 -14.57 -4.44
C ASN A 4 19.46 -14.20 -5.02
N GLY A 5 20.55 -14.73 -4.44
CA GLY A 5 21.92 -14.44 -4.88
C GLY A 5 22.53 -13.13 -4.35
N VAL A 6 21.81 -12.36 -3.52
CA VAL A 6 22.35 -11.18 -2.84
C VAL A 6 23.19 -11.61 -1.64
N MET A 7 24.50 -11.32 -1.70
CA MET A 7 25.41 -11.59 -0.59
C MET A 7 25.19 -10.57 0.53
N THR A 8 24.86 -11.04 1.73
CA THR A 8 24.72 -10.23 2.97
C THR A 8 23.76 -9.02 2.87
N PRO A 9 22.47 -9.20 2.50
CA PRO A 9 21.54 -8.08 2.45
C PRO A 9 21.34 -7.49 3.86
N ARG A 10 21.58 -6.18 4.02
CA ARG A 10 21.15 -5.47 5.23
C ARG A 10 19.68 -5.11 5.10
N LEU A 11 18.84 -5.83 5.85
CA LEU A 11 17.40 -5.60 5.88
C LEU A 11 17.05 -4.79 7.12
N ASN A 12 16.43 -3.63 6.92
CA ASN A 12 15.84 -2.84 7.99
C ASN A 12 14.33 -3.10 8.03
N CYS A 13 13.85 -3.68 9.12
CA CYS A 13 12.42 -3.80 9.37
C CYS A 13 11.96 -2.56 10.13
N VAL A 14 11.12 -1.74 9.50
CA VAL A 14 10.58 -0.50 10.09
C VAL A 14 9.06 -0.60 10.08
N ASN A 15 8.42 -0.31 11.20
CA ASN A 15 6.97 -0.45 11.41
C ASN A 15 6.18 0.82 11.09
N SER A 16 6.78 1.75 10.35
CA SER A 16 6.16 3.03 10.01
C SER A 16 6.46 3.41 8.56
N VAL A 17 5.41 3.68 7.80
CA VAL A 17 5.51 4.16 6.42
C VAL A 17 6.27 5.49 6.39
N SER A 18 5.99 6.43 7.30
CA SER A 18 6.68 7.72 7.32
C SER A 18 8.19 7.59 7.57
N ALA A 19 8.58 6.66 8.45
CA ALA A 19 9.99 6.38 8.71
C ALA A 19 10.66 5.70 7.51
N ILE A 20 9.98 4.75 6.85
CA ILE A 20 10.46 4.14 5.61
C ILE A 20 10.66 5.21 4.54
N THR A 21 9.65 6.05 4.28
CA THR A 21 9.72 7.14 3.31
C THR A 21 10.88 8.09 3.60
N ARG A 22 11.11 8.43 4.86
CA ARG A 22 12.25 9.27 5.26
C ARG A 22 13.59 8.60 4.92
N LEU A 23 13.78 7.34 5.28
CA LEU A 23 14.99 6.58 4.98
C LEU A 23 15.25 6.52 3.47
N LEU A 24 14.20 6.29 2.66
CA LEU A 24 14.33 6.26 1.20
C LEU A 24 14.76 7.62 0.64
N ARG A 25 14.13 8.71 1.09
CA ARG A 25 14.48 10.08 0.66
C ARG A 25 15.90 10.48 1.08
N ASP A 26 16.35 9.99 2.23
CA ASP A 26 17.71 10.22 2.74
C ASP A 26 18.76 9.27 2.10
N GLY A 27 18.35 8.41 1.16
CA GLY A 27 19.26 7.57 0.36
C GLY A 27 19.64 6.23 1.00
N PHE A 28 18.92 5.76 2.02
CA PHE A 28 19.16 4.48 2.69
C PHE A 28 18.62 3.27 1.91
N GLY A 29 18.99 3.17 0.62
CA GLY A 29 18.72 2.01 -0.22
C GLY A 29 17.31 1.96 -0.82
N ILE A 30 16.77 0.75 -0.95
CA ILE A 30 15.49 0.46 -1.61
C ILE A 30 14.44 -0.01 -0.60
N GLY A 31 13.17 0.28 -0.88
CA GLY A 31 12.03 -0.12 -0.05
C GLY A 31 10.94 -0.80 -0.86
N ALA A 32 10.23 -1.72 -0.22
CA ALA A 32 9.05 -2.37 -0.78
C ALA A 32 7.81 -1.88 -0.02
N LEU A 33 6.99 -1.07 -0.69
CA LEU A 33 5.75 -0.52 -0.14
C LEU A 33 4.76 -0.28 -1.28
N PRO A 34 3.44 -0.28 -1.00
CA PRO A 34 2.45 0.15 -1.99
C PRO A 34 2.77 1.57 -2.50
N PRO A 35 2.94 1.76 -3.82
CA PRO A 35 3.34 3.04 -4.39
C PRO A 35 2.42 4.21 -4.03
N VAL A 36 1.13 3.94 -3.76
CA VAL A 36 0.14 4.95 -3.36
C VAL A 36 0.50 5.67 -2.06
N LEU A 37 1.24 4.99 -1.17
CA LEU A 37 1.66 5.55 0.12
C LEU A 37 2.75 6.62 0.01
N VAL A 38 3.40 6.71 -1.15
CA VAL A 38 4.46 7.68 -1.46
C VAL A 38 4.21 8.38 -2.80
N ALA A 39 2.94 8.50 -3.19
CA ALA A 39 2.55 9.06 -4.47
C ALA A 39 3.02 10.51 -4.66
N GLU A 40 3.09 11.28 -3.57
CA GLU A 40 3.56 12.68 -3.63
C GLU A 40 5.08 12.76 -3.84
N GLU A 41 5.87 11.95 -3.13
CA GLU A 41 7.31 11.84 -3.32
C GLU A 41 7.65 11.40 -4.74
N LEU A 42 6.88 10.44 -5.28
CA LEU A 42 6.98 10.01 -6.68
C LEU A 42 6.65 11.15 -7.65
N ALA A 43 5.57 11.91 -7.39
CA ALA A 43 5.18 13.04 -8.22
C ALA A 43 6.21 14.18 -8.20
N ARG A 44 6.89 14.38 -7.06
CA ARG A 44 7.99 15.34 -6.92
C ARG A 44 9.33 14.85 -7.49
N GLY A 45 9.42 13.58 -7.89
CA GLY A 45 10.68 12.97 -8.36
C GLY A 45 11.70 12.72 -7.25
N GLU A 46 11.29 12.78 -5.97
CA GLU A 46 12.14 12.46 -4.82
C GLU A 46 12.37 10.96 -4.68
N LEU A 47 11.42 10.16 -5.18
CA LEU A 47 11.51 8.72 -5.26
C LEU A 47 11.25 8.27 -6.71
N THR A 48 11.76 7.08 -7.05
CA THR A 48 11.51 6.45 -8.35
C THR A 48 11.07 5.00 -8.16
N LEU A 49 10.18 4.53 -9.03
CA LEU A 49 9.75 3.13 -9.03
C LEU A 49 10.79 2.28 -9.77
N LEU A 50 11.28 1.26 -9.09
CA LEU A 50 12.15 0.26 -9.70
C LEU A 50 11.30 -0.77 -10.42
N ALA A 51 11.60 -1.01 -11.69
CA ALA A 51 11.00 -2.10 -12.44
C ALA A 51 11.50 -3.44 -11.88
N ILE A 52 10.57 -4.32 -11.54
CA ILE A 52 10.84 -5.67 -11.05
C ILE A 52 10.04 -6.66 -11.88
N ASP A 53 10.67 -7.76 -12.29
CA ASP A 53 10.02 -8.77 -13.13
C ASP A 53 8.85 -9.45 -12.42
N GLN A 54 8.97 -9.61 -11.09
CA GLN A 54 7.96 -10.21 -10.24
C GLN A 54 7.47 -9.19 -9.22
N ARG A 55 6.23 -8.72 -9.41
CA ARG A 55 5.58 -7.82 -8.46
C ARG A 55 5.06 -8.61 -7.25
N PRO A 56 5.26 -8.11 -6.01
CA PRO A 56 4.56 -8.65 -4.84
C PRO A 56 3.04 -8.63 -5.03
N PRO A 57 2.29 -9.50 -4.34
CA PRO A 57 0.84 -9.46 -4.39
C PRO A 57 0.31 -8.11 -3.90
N ASP A 58 -0.86 -7.73 -4.41
CA ASP A 58 -1.50 -6.48 -4.01
C ASP A 58 -1.87 -6.50 -2.52
N LEU A 59 -1.66 -5.36 -1.85
CA LEU A 59 -2.06 -5.18 -0.46
C LEU A 59 -3.58 -5.18 -0.36
N GLN A 60 -4.14 -6.19 0.32
CA GLN A 60 -5.57 -6.27 0.58
C GLN A 60 -5.95 -5.31 1.72
N VAL A 61 -6.92 -4.45 1.45
CA VAL A 61 -7.53 -3.60 2.47
C VAL A 61 -8.88 -4.20 2.82
N VAL A 62 -9.04 -4.59 4.09
CA VAL A 62 -10.25 -5.25 4.60
C VAL A 62 -10.86 -4.45 5.73
N VAL A 63 -12.18 -4.53 5.85
CA VAL A 63 -12.91 -4.06 7.04
C VAL A 63 -13.18 -5.27 7.93
N SER A 64 -13.02 -5.11 9.23
CA SER A 64 -13.23 -6.18 10.21
C SER A 64 -13.96 -5.63 11.42
N TRP A 65 -14.93 -6.40 11.92
CA TRP A 65 -15.74 -6.04 13.07
C TRP A 65 -15.98 -7.24 13.97
N ARG A 66 -16.39 -6.97 15.21
CA ARG A 66 -16.78 -8.02 16.16
C ARG A 66 -18.22 -8.42 15.91
N THR A 67 -18.54 -9.69 16.14
CA THR A 67 -19.94 -10.14 16.17
C THR A 67 -20.74 -9.33 17.18
N GLY A 68 -21.93 -8.87 16.77
CA GLY A 68 -22.80 -8.02 17.60
C GLY A 68 -22.44 -6.53 17.59
N ALA A 69 -21.49 -6.09 16.76
CA ALA A 69 -21.30 -4.67 16.50
C ALA A 69 -22.53 -4.08 15.79
N GLU A 70 -23.01 -2.94 16.29
CA GLU A 70 -24.10 -2.18 15.66
C GLU A 70 -23.55 -1.29 14.53
N TRP A 71 -24.41 -0.90 13.59
CA TRP A 71 -24.11 0.05 12.50
C TRP A 71 -23.02 -0.40 11.51
N VAL A 72 -22.71 -1.69 11.47
CA VAL A 72 -21.65 -2.24 10.62
C VAL A 72 -21.91 -1.94 9.14
N GLU A 73 -23.15 -2.11 8.69
CA GLU A 73 -23.51 -1.92 7.28
C GLU A 73 -23.33 -0.45 6.86
N GLU A 74 -23.79 0.49 7.69
CA GLU A 74 -23.67 1.92 7.44
C GLU A 74 -22.21 2.38 7.44
N ILE A 75 -21.40 1.88 8.38
CA ILE A 75 -19.96 2.20 8.44
C ILE A 75 -19.24 1.61 7.23
N VAL A 76 -19.52 0.37 6.84
CA VAL A 76 -18.93 -0.26 5.66
C VAL A 76 -19.31 0.52 4.40
N ALA A 77 -20.57 0.91 4.25
CA ALA A 77 -21.03 1.73 3.12
C ALA A 77 -20.30 3.09 3.06
N LEU A 78 -20.10 3.74 4.22
CA LEU A 78 -19.33 4.98 4.29
C LEU A 78 -17.86 4.76 3.89
N CYS A 79 -17.21 3.70 4.41
CA CYS A 79 -15.84 3.36 4.02
C CYS A 79 -15.72 3.11 2.52
N GLN A 80 -16.66 2.37 1.93
CA GLN A 80 -16.71 2.12 0.48
C GLN A 80 -16.88 3.43 -0.31
N HIS A 81 -17.74 4.34 0.15
CA HIS A 81 -17.94 5.64 -0.50
C HIS A 81 -16.66 6.48 -0.50
N VAL A 82 -15.98 6.57 0.65
CA VAL A 82 -14.70 7.29 0.78
C VAL A 82 -13.63 6.66 -0.11
N LEU A 83 -13.51 5.33 -0.09
CA LEU A 83 -12.56 4.60 -0.92
C LEU A 83 -12.83 4.78 -2.41
N ALA A 84 -14.10 4.83 -2.85
CA ALA A 84 -14.45 5.12 -4.24
C ALA A 84 -14.07 6.54 -4.67
N GLY A 85 -14.22 7.52 -3.77
CA GLY A 85 -13.69 8.86 -3.99
C GLY A 85 -12.17 8.87 -4.15
N TYR A 86 -11.47 8.17 -3.25
CA TYR A 86 -10.02 8.10 -3.26
C TYR A 86 -9.48 7.35 -4.47
N ALA A 87 -10.06 6.21 -4.85
CA ALA A 87 -9.69 5.43 -6.02
C ALA A 87 -9.80 6.25 -7.32
N ARG A 88 -10.85 7.08 -7.47
CA ARG A 88 -10.96 8.02 -8.59
C ARG A 88 -9.87 9.08 -8.59
N LYS A 89 -9.45 9.56 -7.42
CA LYS A 89 -8.40 10.57 -7.28
C LYS A 89 -7.01 10.02 -7.65
N VAL A 90 -6.67 8.82 -7.18
CA VAL A 90 -5.33 8.24 -7.40
C VAL A 90 -5.22 7.43 -8.69
N GLY A 91 -6.33 6.87 -9.17
CA GLY A 91 -6.39 6.04 -10.37
C GLY A 91 -6.12 4.56 -10.13
N GLU A 92 -6.54 3.74 -11.10
CA GLU A 92 -6.58 2.28 -11.02
C GLU A 92 -5.18 1.63 -10.92
N ARG A 93 -4.13 2.36 -11.32
CA ARG A 93 -2.74 1.91 -11.14
C ARG A 93 -2.35 1.74 -9.67
N TYR A 94 -3.00 2.50 -8.78
CA TYR A 94 -2.71 2.53 -7.35
C TYR A 94 -3.73 1.77 -6.51
N ILE A 95 -5.02 1.89 -6.84
CA ILE A 95 -6.10 1.24 -6.10
C ILE A 95 -7.13 0.67 -7.07
N VAL A 96 -7.44 -0.60 -6.87
CA VAL A 96 -8.53 -1.29 -7.56
C VAL A 96 -9.58 -1.65 -6.51
N LEU A 97 -10.83 -1.27 -6.76
CA LEU A 97 -11.94 -1.67 -5.90
C LEU A 97 -12.34 -3.10 -6.25
N SER A 98 -12.31 -3.99 -5.26
CA SER A 98 -12.86 -5.34 -5.41
C SER A 98 -14.35 -5.24 -5.72
N LYS A 99 -14.81 -5.99 -6.73
CA LYS A 99 -16.25 -6.16 -6.94
C LYS A 99 -16.83 -6.83 -5.69
N PRO A 100 -17.98 -6.39 -5.18
CA PRO A 100 -18.63 -7.08 -4.07
C PRO A 100 -18.84 -8.53 -4.48
N SER A 101 -18.35 -9.47 -3.67
CA SER A 101 -18.65 -10.88 -3.81
C SER A 101 -20.15 -11.05 -3.58
N VAL A 102 -20.91 -11.28 -4.66
CA VAL A 102 -22.31 -11.69 -4.57
C VAL A 102 -22.32 -13.00 -3.78
N SER A 103 -22.84 -12.95 -2.55
CA SER A 103 -23.19 -14.13 -1.75
C SER A 103 -24.68 -14.34 -1.83
#